data_AF-A0A074Z3D6-F1
#
_entry.id   AF-A0A074Z3D6-F1
#
_cell.length_a   1.000
_cell.length_b   1.000
_cell.length_c   1.000
_cell.angle_alpha   90.00
_cell.angle_beta   90.00
_cell.angle_gamma   90.00
#
_symmetry.space_group_name_H-M   'P 1'
#
loop_
_entity.id
_entity.type
_entity.pdbx_description
1 polymer ?
#
loop_
_entity_poly.entity_id
_entity_poly.type
_entity_poly.pdbx_seq_one_letter_code
_entity_poly.pdbx_strand_id
1 'polypeptide(L)'
;MRSRKAPKLSLIFDEEKRRDYLTGFRKRKLERKKKAREAAEARLAEEIKAIKTKYKEAARARLAGIKMPDFGDADLDTVCSREEQIIGDHSVIFEQIDISNSHYFVGKNEVSAPHPDCLSPSDEFRPPMSLKAALKMNPKKTSKRRLTKKSQHKTGKPCHKRKRS
;
A
#
# COMPACT_ATOMS: atom_id res chain seq x y z
N MET A 1 49.33 5.69 55.21
CA MET A 1 48.43 6.86 55.31
C MET A 1 47.00 6.36 55.49
N ARG A 2 46.20 6.89 56.43
CA ARG A 2 44.81 6.43 56.65
C ARG A 2 43.92 6.96 55.51
N SER A 3 43.23 6.08 54.80
CA SER A 3 42.28 6.48 53.75
C SER A 3 41.12 7.26 54.38
N ARG A 4 40.76 8.40 53.75
CA ARG A 4 39.63 9.21 54.20
C ARG A 4 38.36 8.39 53.96
N LYS A 5 37.60 8.11 55.03
CA LYS A 5 36.33 7.39 54.93
C LYS A 5 35.35 8.22 54.10
N ALA A 6 34.75 7.59 53.09
CA ALA A 6 33.72 8.25 52.28
C ALA A 6 32.54 8.69 53.17
N PRO A 7 31.93 9.85 52.89
CA PRO A 7 30.79 10.32 53.66
C PRO A 7 29.62 9.35 53.55
N LYS A 8 28.81 9.26 54.61
CA LYS A 8 27.63 8.39 54.66
C LYS A 8 26.58 8.92 53.68
N LEU A 9 26.10 8.05 52.79
CA LEU A 9 25.02 8.36 51.86
C LEU A 9 23.68 8.38 52.60
N SER A 10 23.07 9.56 52.71
CA SER A 10 21.71 9.71 53.24
C SER A 10 20.69 9.59 52.12
N LEU A 11 19.85 8.56 52.20
CA LEU A 11 18.80 8.29 51.20
C LEU A 11 17.49 8.91 51.70
N ILE A 12 17.18 10.11 51.21
CA ILE A 12 15.96 10.83 51.56
C ILE A 12 14.95 10.60 50.43
N PHE A 13 13.80 10.04 50.78
CA PHE A 13 12.72 9.85 49.82
C PHE A 13 11.91 11.13 49.69
N ASP A 14 11.75 11.56 48.45
CA ASP A 14 10.85 12.63 48.10
C ASP A 14 9.40 12.10 48.20
N GLU A 15 8.65 12.59 49.18
CA GLU A 15 7.32 12.08 49.52
C GLU A 15 6.34 12.22 48.35
N GLU A 16 6.45 13.29 47.58
CA GLU A 16 5.57 13.56 46.44
C GLU A 16 5.80 12.51 45.34
N LYS A 17 7.06 12.25 44.99
CA LYS A 17 7.42 11.20 44.03
C LYS A 17 7.01 9.81 44.54
N ARG A 18 7.08 9.57 45.85
CA ARG A 18 6.59 8.33 46.47
C ARG A 18 5.08 8.18 46.30
N ARG A 19 4.29 9.24 46.56
CA ARG A 19 2.84 9.24 46.38
C ARG A 19 2.45 9.04 44.92
N ASP A 20 3.12 9.71 44.00
CA ASP A 20 2.90 9.53 42.56
C ASP A 20 3.28 8.13 42.09
N TYR A 21 4.38 7.56 42.60
CA TYR A 21 4.76 6.19 42.30
C TYR A 21 3.70 5.19 42.79
N LEU A 22 3.24 5.32 44.04
CA LEU A 22 2.29 4.39 44.65
C LEU A 22 0.86 4.53 44.09
N THR A 23 0.44 5.70 43.64
CA THR A 23 -0.94 5.91 43.12
C THR A 23 -1.00 5.94 41.59
N GLY A 24 0.12 6.23 40.93
CA GLY A 24 0.23 6.42 39.48
C GLY A 24 0.20 5.14 38.64
N PHE A 25 -0.21 3.98 39.18
CA PHE A 25 -0.25 2.72 38.44
C PHE A 25 -1.12 2.79 37.17
N ARG A 26 -2.26 3.49 37.22
CA ARG A 26 -3.12 3.70 36.05
C ARG A 26 -2.43 4.54 34.98
N LYS A 27 -1.75 5.63 35.37
CA LYS A 27 -0.95 6.49 34.48
C LYS A 27 0.12 5.64 33.76
N ARG A 28 0.93 4.91 34.52
CA ARG A 28 1.97 4.00 33.98
C ARG A 28 1.42 2.89 33.10
N LYS A 29 0.24 2.35 33.41
CA LYS A 29 -0.43 1.34 32.58
C LYS A 29 -0.85 1.93 31.23
N LEU A 30 -1.36 3.15 31.22
CA LEU A 30 -1.73 3.86 29.99
C LEU A 30 -0.50 4.24 29.16
N GLU A 31 0.56 4.73 29.80
CA GLU A 31 1.84 5.03 29.13
C GLU A 31 2.43 3.79 28.47
N ARG A 32 2.50 2.66 29.19
CA ARG A 32 2.97 1.40 28.61
C ARG A 32 2.13 0.96 27.41
N LYS A 33 0.80 1.07 27.51
CA LYS A 33 -0.10 0.77 26.39
C LYS A 33 0.14 1.71 25.21
N LYS A 34 0.27 3.02 25.46
CA LYS A 34 0.53 4.03 24.43
C LYS A 34 1.85 3.74 23.72
N LYS A 35 2.93 3.53 24.46
CA LYS A 35 4.25 3.17 23.93
C LYS A 35 4.22 1.89 23.09
N ALA A 36 3.49 0.86 23.55
CA ALA A 36 3.35 -0.38 22.79
C ALA A 36 2.58 -0.18 21.48
N ARG A 37 1.52 0.63 21.47
CA ARG A 37 0.79 0.98 20.24
C ARG A 37 1.65 1.78 19.28
N GLU A 38 2.33 2.82 19.75
CA GLU A 38 3.18 3.66 18.92
C GLU A 38 4.33 2.85 18.30
N ALA A 39 4.96 1.95 19.06
CA ALA A 39 5.97 1.05 18.53
C ALA A 39 5.42 0.09 17.46
N ALA A 40 4.19 -0.39 17.62
CA ALA A 40 3.54 -1.23 16.62
C ALA A 40 3.19 -0.42 15.35
N GLU A 41 2.64 0.79 15.51
CA GLU A 41 2.30 1.70 14.40
C GLU A 41 3.55 2.12 13.62
N ALA A 42 4.67 2.40 14.30
CA ALA A 42 5.95 2.72 13.66
C ALA A 42 6.45 1.56 12.79
N ARG A 43 6.47 0.33 13.34
CA ARG A 43 6.87 -0.88 12.59
C ARG A 43 5.99 -1.11 11.37
N LEU A 44 4.67 -0.96 11.51
CA LEU A 44 3.74 -1.08 10.39
C LEU A 44 4.00 -0.01 9.32
N ALA A 45 4.26 1.24 9.72
CA ALA A 45 4.55 2.32 8.78
C ALA A 45 5.85 2.06 8.00
N GLU A 46 6.88 1.53 8.65
CA GLU A 46 8.14 1.12 8.01
C GLU A 46 7.92 -0.02 7.00
N GLU A 47 7.18 -1.06 7.38
CA GLU A 47 6.83 -2.17 6.48
C GLU A 47 6.05 -1.69 5.25
N ILE A 48 5.06 -0.81 5.44
CA ILE A 48 4.27 -0.22 4.34
C ILE A 48 5.17 0.60 3.40
N LYS A 49 6.09 1.41 3.95
CA LYS A 49 7.05 2.18 3.16
C LYS A 49 7.98 1.26 2.36
N ALA A 50 8.48 0.19 2.98
CA ALA A 50 9.33 -0.80 2.31
C ALA A 50 8.60 -1.54 1.19
N ILE A 51 7.32 -1.88 1.37
CA ILE A 51 6.51 -2.46 0.29
C ILE A 51 6.32 -1.44 -0.83
N LYS A 52 5.86 -0.22 -0.53
CA LYS A 52 5.61 0.80 -1.55
C LYS A 52 6.85 1.16 -2.37
N THR A 53 8.02 1.23 -1.75
CA THR A 53 9.29 1.50 -2.44
C THR A 53 9.64 0.37 -3.40
N LYS A 54 9.59 -0.89 -2.97
CA LYS A 54 9.78 -2.06 -3.85
C LYS A 54 8.87 -2.05 -5.08
N TYR A 55 7.58 -1.74 -4.90
CA TYR A 55 6.63 -1.66 -6.03
C TYR A 55 6.94 -0.48 -6.97
N LYS A 56 7.37 0.67 -6.43
CA LYS A 56 7.78 1.82 -7.25
C LYS A 56 9.03 1.53 -8.06
N GLU A 57 10.02 0.88 -7.45
CA GLU A 57 11.25 0.48 -8.12
C GLU A 57 10.98 -0.53 -9.22
N ALA A 58 10.17 -1.57 -8.95
CA ALA A 58 9.74 -2.53 -9.97
C ALA A 58 8.99 -1.84 -11.12
N ALA A 59 8.11 -0.89 -10.82
CA ALA A 59 7.40 -0.12 -11.85
C ALA A 59 8.35 0.75 -12.69
N ARG A 60 9.35 1.40 -12.07
CA ARG A 60 10.37 2.18 -12.77
C ARG A 60 11.23 1.30 -13.67
N ALA A 61 11.68 0.14 -13.18
CA ALA A 61 12.43 -0.83 -13.98
C ALA A 61 11.62 -1.28 -15.20
N ARG A 62 10.31 -1.54 -15.02
CA ARG A 62 9.41 -1.89 -16.12
C ARG A 62 9.29 -0.76 -17.15
N LEU A 63 9.12 0.48 -16.69
CA LEU A 63 8.99 1.64 -17.59
C LEU A 63 10.29 1.97 -18.33
N ALA A 64 11.44 1.77 -17.72
CA ALA A 64 12.74 1.99 -18.36
C ALA A 64 12.98 1.08 -19.59
N GLY A 65 12.37 -0.11 -19.61
CA GLY A 65 12.41 -1.02 -20.76
C GLY A 65 11.39 -0.69 -21.86
N ILE A 66 10.42 0.19 -21.60
CA ILE A 66 9.38 0.56 -22.57
C ILE A 66 9.88 1.78 -23.34
N LYS A 67 10.32 1.58 -24.58
CA LYS A 67 10.50 2.68 -25.54
C LYS A 67 9.11 3.06 -26.05
N MET A 68 8.74 4.33 -25.86
CA MET A 68 7.54 4.85 -26.53
C MET A 68 7.80 4.87 -28.04
N PRO A 69 6.80 4.54 -28.87
CA PRO A 69 6.87 4.84 -30.29
C PRO A 69 7.18 6.33 -30.47
N ASP A 70 8.13 6.63 -31.33
CA ASP A 70 8.39 8.00 -31.74
C ASP A 70 7.28 8.43 -32.69
N PHE A 71 6.25 9.10 -32.16
CA PHE A 71 5.17 9.72 -32.95
C PHE A 71 5.68 11.02 -33.61
N GLY A 72 6.90 10.98 -34.15
CA GLY A 72 7.43 12.06 -34.97
C GLY A 72 6.66 12.15 -36.29
N ASP A 73 6.90 13.20 -37.05
CA ASP A 73 6.20 13.51 -38.31
C ASP A 73 6.24 12.39 -39.38
N ALA A 74 6.97 11.30 -39.14
CA ALA A 74 7.03 10.09 -39.97
C ALA A 74 5.77 9.21 -39.93
N ASP A 75 4.87 9.36 -38.93
CA ASP A 75 3.55 8.70 -38.96
C ASP A 75 2.61 9.28 -40.05
N LEU A 76 3.09 10.28 -40.81
CA LEU A 76 2.46 10.81 -42.02
C LEU A 76 2.96 10.14 -43.32
N ASP A 77 3.74 9.04 -43.26
CA ASP A 77 4.13 8.24 -44.44
C ASP A 77 2.96 7.48 -45.10
N THR A 78 1.73 7.73 -44.64
CA THR A 78 0.51 7.20 -45.28
C THR A 78 0.23 7.84 -46.64
N VAL A 79 0.70 9.07 -46.89
CA VAL A 79 0.49 9.77 -48.18
C VAL A 79 1.68 9.50 -49.10
N CYS A 80 1.48 8.69 -50.13
CA CYS A 80 2.53 8.31 -51.08
C CYS A 80 2.71 9.28 -52.24
N SER A 81 1.66 10.02 -52.60
CA SER A 81 1.73 11.05 -53.64
C SER A 81 0.69 12.13 -53.41
N ARG A 82 1.03 13.36 -53.76
CA ARG A 82 0.13 14.51 -53.76
C ARG A 82 0.17 15.17 -55.14
N GLU A 83 -0.98 15.31 -55.77
CA GLU A 83 -1.13 15.97 -57.06
C GLU A 83 -2.09 17.14 -56.94
N GLU A 84 -1.69 18.31 -57.41
CA GLU A 84 -2.53 19.50 -57.42
C GLU A 84 -2.98 19.78 -58.85
N GLN A 85 -4.30 19.86 -59.07
CA GLN A 85 -4.88 20.20 -60.36
C GLN A 85 -5.82 21.40 -60.22
N ILE A 86 -5.66 22.36 -61.12
CA ILE A 86 -6.51 23.54 -61.20
C ILE A 86 -7.65 23.22 -62.17
N ILE A 87 -8.86 23.14 -61.66
CA ILE A 87 -10.07 22.85 -62.44
C ILE A 87 -10.93 24.11 -62.42
N GLY A 88 -10.86 24.91 -63.49
CA GLY A 88 -11.56 26.20 -63.58
C GLY A 88 -11.03 27.20 -62.54
N ASP A 89 -11.92 27.68 -61.66
CA ASP A 89 -11.61 28.67 -60.62
C ASP A 89 -11.19 28.04 -59.27
N HIS A 90 -11.08 26.71 -59.20
CA HIS A 90 -10.80 25.97 -57.97
C HIS A 90 -9.56 25.10 -58.10
N SER A 91 -8.72 25.12 -57.06
CA SER A 91 -7.60 24.19 -56.90
C SER A 91 -8.06 22.98 -56.09
N VAL A 92 -7.87 21.78 -56.65
CA VAL A 92 -8.14 20.51 -55.96
C VAL A 92 -6.82 19.79 -55.73
N ILE A 93 -6.67 19.23 -54.53
CA ILE A 93 -5.50 18.44 -54.11
C ILE A 93 -5.93 16.98 -54.01
N PHE A 94 -5.26 16.10 -54.74
CA PHE A 94 -5.43 14.65 -54.70
C PHE A 94 -4.29 14.04 -53.89
N GLU A 95 -4.63 13.29 -52.84
CA GLU A 95 -3.66 12.59 -52.01
C GLU A 95 -3.87 11.08 -52.16
N GLN A 96 -2.85 10.37 -52.63
CA GLN A 96 -2.87 8.91 -52.71
C GLN A 96 -2.35 8.33 -51.40
N ILE A 97 -3.22 7.58 -50.72
CA ILE A 97 -2.93 7.02 -49.39
C ILE A 97 -2.63 5.53 -49.51
N ASP A 98 -1.48 5.07 -49.02
CA ASP A 98 -1.22 3.64 -48.85
C ASP A 98 -1.79 3.16 -47.53
N ILE A 99 -2.97 2.55 -47.62
CA ILE A 99 -3.73 2.03 -46.48
C ILE A 99 -2.91 0.96 -45.75
N SER A 100 -2.02 0.23 -46.43
CA SER A 100 -1.26 -0.86 -45.82
C SER A 100 -0.25 -0.40 -44.76
N ASN A 101 0.18 0.86 -44.85
CA ASN A 101 1.04 1.50 -43.84
C ASN A 101 0.24 2.26 -42.78
N SER A 102 -1.09 2.35 -42.92
CA SER A 102 -1.95 3.04 -41.96
C SER A 102 -2.33 2.16 -40.77
N HIS A 103 -2.68 2.79 -39.65
CA HIS A 103 -3.26 2.11 -38.47
C HIS A 103 -4.57 1.36 -38.80
N TYR A 104 -5.26 1.70 -39.90
CA TYR A 104 -6.50 1.02 -40.30
C TYR A 104 -6.25 -0.32 -40.99
N PHE A 105 -5.00 -0.67 -41.31
CA PHE A 105 -4.67 -1.96 -41.89
C PHE A 105 -4.71 -3.07 -40.83
N VAL A 106 -5.63 -4.02 -41.02
CA VAL A 106 -5.83 -5.16 -40.10
C VAL A 106 -4.75 -6.24 -40.27
N GLY A 107 -3.82 -6.06 -41.22
CA GLY A 107 -2.74 -6.99 -41.53
C GLY A 107 -3.02 -7.86 -42.76
N LYS A 108 -2.00 -8.60 -43.18
CA LYS A 108 -2.11 -9.59 -44.26
C LYS A 108 -2.85 -10.81 -43.73
N ASN A 109 -3.79 -11.33 -44.52
CA ASN A 109 -4.50 -12.56 -44.19
C ASN A 109 -3.56 -13.75 -44.43
N GLU A 110 -2.77 -14.09 -43.42
CA GLU A 110 -1.89 -15.24 -43.41
C GLU A 110 -2.29 -16.18 -42.26
N VAL A 111 -2.24 -17.49 -42.51
CA VAL A 111 -2.51 -18.49 -41.47
C VAL A 111 -1.35 -18.44 -40.48
N SER A 112 -1.57 -17.77 -39.34
CA SER A 112 -0.55 -17.69 -38.30
C SER A 112 -0.24 -19.08 -37.76
N ALA A 113 0.96 -19.59 -38.01
CA ALA A 113 1.53 -20.60 -37.12
C ALA A 113 1.54 -20.00 -35.70
N PRO A 114 1.24 -20.78 -34.65
CA PRO A 114 1.24 -20.27 -33.28
C PRO A 114 2.60 -19.64 -32.96
N HIS A 115 2.60 -18.32 -32.87
CA HIS A 115 3.80 -17.53 -32.66
C HIS A 115 4.34 -17.83 -31.26
N PRO A 116 5.61 -18.28 -31.11
CA PRO A 116 6.18 -18.62 -29.80
C PRO A 116 6.34 -17.40 -28.87
N ASP A 117 6.17 -16.18 -29.39
CA ASP A 117 6.37 -14.94 -28.64
C ASP A 117 5.10 -14.42 -27.94
N CYS A 118 4.03 -15.22 -27.85
CA CYS A 118 3.00 -14.99 -26.83
C CYS A 118 3.50 -15.30 -25.40
N LEU A 119 4.77 -15.69 -25.25
CA LEU A 119 5.54 -15.53 -24.02
C LEU A 119 5.85 -14.04 -23.83
N SER A 120 4.90 -13.32 -23.23
CA SER A 120 5.09 -11.94 -22.79
C SER A 120 6.42 -11.81 -22.01
N PRO A 121 7.35 -10.94 -22.44
CA PRO A 121 8.48 -10.59 -21.59
C PRO A 121 7.92 -9.99 -20.30
N SER A 122 8.10 -10.67 -19.15
CA SER A 122 8.03 -10.13 -17.76
C SER A 122 7.21 -10.90 -16.71
N ASP A 123 7.16 -12.25 -16.75
CA ASP A 123 6.69 -12.97 -15.54
C ASP A 123 7.69 -12.88 -14.36
N GLU A 124 8.97 -12.61 -14.61
CA GLU A 124 9.97 -12.48 -13.54
C GLU A 124 9.94 -11.14 -12.78
N PHE A 125 9.47 -10.07 -13.41
CA PHE A 125 9.51 -8.72 -12.82
C PHE A 125 8.20 -8.28 -12.16
N ARG A 126 7.16 -9.13 -12.23
CA ARG A 126 5.89 -8.84 -11.58
C ARG A 126 5.95 -9.34 -10.13
N PRO A 127 5.80 -8.46 -9.11
CA PRO A 127 5.69 -8.93 -7.74
C PRO A 127 4.52 -9.94 -7.66
N PRO A 128 4.67 -11.03 -6.88
CA PRO A 128 3.78 -12.20 -6.93
C PRO A 128 2.32 -11.89 -6.54
N MET A 129 2.06 -10.71 -5.99
CA MET A 129 0.74 -10.27 -5.56
C MET A 129 0.54 -8.77 -5.83
N SER A 130 -0.71 -8.31 -5.80
CA SER A 130 -1.03 -6.89 -5.92
C SER A 130 -0.60 -6.11 -4.66
N LEU A 131 -0.25 -4.84 -4.82
CA LEU A 131 0.11 -3.93 -3.72
C LEU A 131 -0.98 -3.92 -2.63
N LYS A 132 -2.26 -3.92 -3.03
CA LYS A 132 -3.41 -3.94 -2.12
C LYS A 132 -3.45 -5.22 -1.27
N ALA A 133 -3.12 -6.37 -1.87
CA ALA A 133 -3.05 -7.64 -1.17
C ALA A 133 -1.82 -7.72 -0.25
N ALA A 134 -0.66 -7.20 -0.68
CA ALA A 134 0.55 -7.11 0.13
C ALA A 134 0.35 -6.22 1.38
N LEU A 135 -0.40 -5.12 1.25
CA LEU A 135 -0.79 -4.27 2.37
C LEU A 135 -1.91 -4.86 3.24
N LYS A 136 -2.41 -6.07 2.94
CA LYS A 136 -3.55 -6.70 3.62
C LYS A 136 -4.77 -5.78 3.71
N MET A 137 -4.95 -4.92 2.71
CA MET A 137 -6.06 -3.96 2.61
C MET A 137 -7.33 -4.66 2.11
N ASN A 138 -7.78 -5.67 2.86
CA ASN A 138 -9.11 -6.22 2.73
C ASN A 138 -9.90 -5.75 3.95
N PRO A 139 -10.86 -4.82 3.81
CA PRO A 139 -11.81 -4.59 4.87
C PRO A 139 -12.56 -5.92 5.04
N LYS A 140 -12.16 -6.74 6.02
CA LYS A 140 -13.00 -7.83 6.46
C LYS A 140 -14.31 -7.14 6.83
N LYS A 141 -15.37 -7.35 6.04
CA LYS A 141 -16.73 -6.96 6.44
C LYS A 141 -16.90 -7.66 7.79
N THR A 142 -16.69 -6.94 8.89
CA THR A 142 -16.88 -7.49 10.21
C THR A 142 -18.38 -7.69 10.29
N SER A 143 -18.84 -8.90 9.96
CA SER A 143 -20.15 -9.36 10.38
C SER A 143 -20.17 -9.09 11.87
N LYS A 144 -20.96 -8.08 12.27
CA LYS A 144 -21.17 -7.71 13.65
C LYS A 144 -21.78 -8.96 14.31
N ARG A 145 -20.96 -9.84 14.87
CA ARG A 145 -21.43 -10.87 15.80
C ARG A 145 -22.00 -10.09 16.97
N ARG A 146 -23.32 -9.88 16.94
CA ARG A 146 -24.08 -9.39 18.08
C ARG A 146 -23.77 -10.35 19.22
N LEU A 147 -22.93 -9.93 20.17
CA LEU A 147 -22.81 -10.62 21.45
C LEU A 147 -24.16 -10.49 22.13
N THR A 148 -24.98 -11.52 22.03
CA THR A 148 -26.14 -11.67 22.90
C THR A 148 -25.59 -11.92 24.31
N LYS A 149 -25.61 -10.87 25.15
CA LYS A 149 -25.39 -11.03 26.58
C LYS A 149 -26.54 -11.86 27.13
N LYS A 150 -26.38 -13.17 27.25
CA LYS A 150 -27.27 -13.97 28.11
C LYS A 150 -27.00 -13.53 29.55
N SER A 151 -27.90 -12.72 30.11
CA SER A 151 -27.94 -12.39 31.52
C SER A 151 -28.23 -13.68 32.30
N GLN A 152 -27.20 -14.24 32.93
CA GLN A 152 -27.39 -15.25 33.96
C GLN A 152 -27.98 -14.53 35.17
N HIS A 153 -29.31 -14.58 35.33
CA HIS A 153 -29.94 -14.29 36.62
C HIS A 153 -29.44 -15.35 37.61
N LYS A 154 -28.47 -14.99 38.45
CA LYS A 154 -28.18 -15.75 39.67
C LYS A 154 -29.28 -15.43 40.66
N THR A 155 -30.20 -16.37 40.86
CA THR A 155 -31.11 -16.37 42.02
C THR A 155 -30.28 -16.69 43.26
N GLY A 156 -29.75 -15.64 43.90
CA GLY A 156 -29.16 -15.75 45.23
C GLY A 156 -30.25 -16.03 46.25
N LYS A 157 -30.23 -17.22 46.86
CA LYS A 157 -31.04 -17.54 48.05
C LYS A 157 -30.70 -16.56 49.18
N PRO A 158 -31.67 -16.08 49.99
CA PRO A 158 -31.37 -15.21 51.12
C PRO A 158 -30.71 -16.03 52.23
N CYS A 159 -29.49 -15.66 52.63
CA CYS A 159 -28.86 -16.24 53.82
C CYS A 159 -29.41 -15.55 55.07
N HIS A 160 -29.90 -16.35 56.02
CA HIS A 160 -30.38 -15.89 57.32
C HIS A 160 -29.25 -15.19 58.10
N LYS A 161 -29.49 -13.94 58.52
CA LYS A 161 -28.70 -13.31 59.59
C LYS A 161 -29.10 -13.93 60.92
N ARG A 162 -28.23 -14.76 61.51
CA ARG A 162 -28.33 -15.11 62.94
C ARG A 162 -27.92 -13.88 63.74
N LYS A 163 -28.86 -13.27 64.48
CA LYS A 163 -28.55 -12.32 65.54
C LYS A 163 -27.76 -13.07 66.61
N ARG A 164 -26.58 -12.56 66.96
CA ARG A 164 -25.93 -12.90 68.22
C ARG A 164 -26.56 -12.00 69.29
N SER A 165 -27.24 -12.62 70.26
CA SER A 165 -27.46 -12.07 71.60
C SER A 165 -26.21 -12.26 72.43
#